data_AF-R7JCL3-F1
#
_entry.id   AF-R7JCL3-F1
#
_cell.length_a   1.000
_cell.length_b   1.000
_cell.length_c   1.000
_cell.angle_alpha   90.00
_cell.angle_beta   90.00
_cell.angle_gamma   90.00
#
_symmetry.space_group_name_H-M   'P 1'
#
loop_
_entity.id
_entity.type
_entity.pdbx_description
1 polymer ?
#
loop_
_entity_poly.entity_id
_entity_poly.type
_entity_poly.pdbx_seq_one_letter_code
_entity_poly.pdbx_strand_id
1 'polypeptide(L)'
;MLKVLNANKKADPNRIPIGLFPENINLGQPVWEHPDKKGILILKKVSGEPNSIKNWSCTIFDENVKLPRSVTQEQANEYFDKISKISQMDQEVFDDLANQIKVLDITSKYHGDVTPGFKTDSVNPNNLLVDFEKNKLGIIDYFAKDNALYQNSYMDMVAVISDFTLYPEYYDHLNTEQQKKLIQYLKTIENKSFKAAKKVGLSTDKNVFLNFINKMNKYFPIPSVKKSETEEYIRSYDVRAKALVEMFNNQ
;
A
#
# COMPACT_ATOMS: atom_id res chain seq x y z
N MET A 1 -27.05 -7.59 -42.97
CA MET A 1 -26.47 -8.46 -41.93
C MET A 1 -25.83 -7.56 -40.88
N LEU A 2 -26.52 -7.33 -39.76
CA LEU A 2 -26.03 -6.47 -38.68
C LEU A 2 -24.88 -7.18 -37.98
N LYS A 3 -23.67 -6.62 -38.09
CA LYS A 3 -22.49 -7.10 -37.39
C LYS A 3 -22.65 -6.66 -35.92
N VAL A 4 -23.05 -7.60 -35.06
CA VAL A 4 -22.96 -7.41 -33.61
C VAL A 4 -21.47 -7.35 -33.30
N LEU A 5 -20.95 -6.13 -33.21
CA LEU A 5 -19.69 -5.89 -32.51
C LEU A 5 -19.99 -6.19 -31.05
N ASN A 6 -19.45 -7.29 -30.53
CA ASN A 6 -19.39 -7.51 -29.08
C ASN A 6 -18.87 -6.22 -28.48
N ALA A 7 -19.71 -5.52 -27.71
CA ALA A 7 -19.25 -4.39 -26.93
C ALA A 7 -18.06 -4.90 -26.14
N ASN A 8 -16.88 -4.36 -26.45
CA ASN A 8 -15.64 -4.71 -25.79
C ASN A 8 -15.96 -4.87 -24.30
N LYS A 9 -15.76 -6.07 -23.76
CA LYS A 9 -15.52 -6.27 -22.34
C LYS A 9 -14.25 -5.47 -22.00
N LYS A 10 -14.34 -4.14 -22.01
CA LYS A 10 -13.50 -3.33 -21.15
C LYS A 10 -14.03 -3.64 -19.77
N ALA A 11 -13.52 -4.75 -19.22
CA ALA A 11 -13.67 -5.05 -17.82
C ALA A 11 -13.25 -3.78 -17.11
N ASP A 12 -14.18 -3.12 -16.43
CA ASP A 12 -13.84 -2.08 -15.47
C ASP A 12 -12.83 -2.74 -14.52
N PRO A 13 -11.54 -2.35 -14.54
CA PRO A 13 -10.51 -3.00 -13.74
C PRO A 13 -10.87 -2.99 -12.24
N ASN A 14 -11.73 -2.06 -11.83
CA ASN A 14 -12.13 -1.83 -10.45
C ASN A 14 -13.41 -2.59 -10.04
N ARG A 15 -14.18 -3.16 -10.99
CA ARG A 15 -15.37 -3.95 -10.62
C ARG A 15 -14.98 -5.35 -10.14
N ILE A 16 -14.84 -5.53 -8.84
CA ILE A 16 -14.54 -6.83 -8.21
C ILE A 16 -15.82 -7.70 -8.16
N PRO A 17 -15.82 -8.94 -8.71
CA PRO A 17 -16.93 -9.87 -8.55
C PRO A 17 -17.16 -10.28 -7.09
N ILE A 18 -18.43 -10.40 -6.69
CA ILE A 18 -18.81 -10.97 -5.39
C ILE A 18 -18.41 -12.44 -5.36
N GLY A 19 -17.86 -12.89 -4.22
CA GLY A 19 -17.43 -14.29 -4.02
C GLY A 19 -16.14 -14.66 -4.74
N LEU A 20 -15.40 -13.67 -5.29
CA LEU A 20 -14.14 -13.93 -5.98
C LEU A 20 -13.05 -14.49 -5.05
N PHE A 21 -12.96 -13.93 -3.83
CA PHE A 21 -11.94 -14.31 -2.86
C PHE A 21 -12.45 -15.38 -1.88
N PRO A 22 -11.56 -16.24 -1.34
CA PRO A 22 -11.90 -17.21 -0.31
C PRO A 22 -12.56 -16.55 0.93
N GLU A 23 -13.53 -17.25 1.54
CA GLU A 23 -14.31 -16.70 2.66
C GLU A 23 -13.48 -16.35 3.91
N ASN A 24 -12.40 -17.11 4.13
CA ASN A 24 -11.46 -16.92 5.23
C ASN A 24 -10.54 -15.71 5.06
N ILE A 25 -10.59 -15.04 3.91
CA ILE A 25 -9.83 -13.82 3.63
C ILE A 25 -10.79 -12.63 3.61
N ASN A 26 -10.37 -11.51 4.22
CA ASN A 26 -11.15 -10.29 4.27
C ASN A 26 -10.30 -9.13 3.75
N LEU A 27 -10.68 -8.61 2.58
CA LEU A 27 -9.96 -7.59 1.82
C LEU A 27 -10.87 -6.40 1.53
N GLY A 28 -11.90 -6.16 2.35
CA GLY A 28 -12.89 -5.12 2.02
C GLY A 28 -13.73 -5.45 0.78
N GLN A 29 -13.77 -6.72 0.36
CA GLN A 29 -14.37 -7.13 -0.92
C GLN A 29 -15.89 -6.97 -0.94
N PRO A 30 -16.53 -6.80 -2.11
CA PRO A 30 -17.97 -6.73 -2.21
C PRO A 30 -18.63 -8.06 -1.82
N VAL A 31 -19.70 -7.96 -1.02
CA VAL A 31 -20.52 -9.10 -0.58
C VAL A 31 -21.94 -9.04 -1.13
N TRP A 32 -22.37 -7.87 -1.61
CA TRP A 32 -23.67 -7.68 -2.22
C TRP A 32 -23.67 -6.48 -3.18
N GLU A 33 -24.41 -6.59 -4.28
CA GLU A 33 -24.66 -5.52 -5.25
C GLU A 33 -26.18 -5.39 -5.42
N HIS A 34 -26.69 -4.16 -5.47
CA HIS A 34 -28.12 -3.96 -5.65
C HIS A 34 -28.55 -4.47 -7.04
N PRO A 35 -29.59 -5.32 -7.13
CA PRO A 35 -29.97 -6.00 -8.38
C PRO A 35 -30.25 -5.03 -9.53
N ASP A 36 -30.96 -3.93 -9.25
CA ASP A 36 -31.35 -2.96 -10.29
C ASP A 36 -30.51 -1.68 -10.33
N LYS A 37 -29.61 -1.47 -9.35
CA LYS A 37 -28.84 -0.23 -9.18
C LYS A 37 -27.35 -0.57 -9.10
N LYS A 38 -26.72 -0.71 -10.27
CA LYS A 38 -25.31 -1.11 -10.48
C LYS A 38 -24.24 -0.21 -9.83
N GLY A 39 -24.62 0.79 -9.04
CA GLY A 39 -23.73 1.67 -8.28
C GLY A 39 -23.80 1.51 -6.77
N ILE A 40 -24.65 0.62 -6.25
CA ILE A 40 -24.78 0.37 -4.81
C ILE A 40 -24.19 -1.00 -4.48
N LEU A 41 -23.14 -1.00 -3.66
CA LEU A 41 -22.39 -2.16 -3.21
C LEU A 41 -22.31 -2.17 -1.68
N ILE A 42 -22.39 -3.35 -1.08
CA ILE A 42 -22.02 -3.56 0.32
C ILE A 42 -20.67 -4.27 0.34
N LEU A 43 -19.71 -3.71 1.07
CA LEU A 43 -18.37 -4.24 1.24
C LEU A 43 -18.25 -4.98 2.58
N LYS A 44 -17.44 -6.04 2.61
CA LYS A 44 -17.08 -6.74 3.87
C LYS A 44 -16.28 -5.78 4.74
N LYS A 45 -16.69 -5.56 5.99
CA LYS A 45 -15.95 -4.67 6.90
C LYS A 45 -14.62 -5.31 7.29
N VAL A 46 -13.52 -4.59 7.09
CA VAL A 46 -12.22 -4.89 7.70
C VAL A 46 -12.12 -4.08 9.01
N SER A 47 -11.65 -4.72 10.08
CA SER A 47 -11.48 -4.06 11.38
C SER A 47 -10.14 -3.32 11.45
N GLY A 48 -10.07 -2.27 12.26
CA GLY A 48 -8.88 -1.47 12.45
C GLY A 48 -9.03 -0.03 12.00
N GLU A 49 -8.01 0.77 12.30
CA GLU A 49 -7.91 2.17 11.92
C GLU A 49 -6.88 2.33 10.79
N PRO A 50 -7.02 3.35 9.92
CA PRO A 50 -6.02 3.64 8.89
C PRO A 50 -4.59 3.76 9.45
N ASN A 51 -3.62 3.23 8.71
CA ASN A 51 -2.23 3.17 9.17
C ASN A 51 -1.58 4.55 9.31
N SER A 52 -1.87 5.50 8.44
CA SER A 52 -1.26 6.84 8.48
C SER A 52 -2.27 7.92 8.92
N ILE A 53 -1.89 9.18 8.74
CA ILE A 53 -2.66 10.39 9.06
C ILE A 53 -3.95 10.46 8.23
N LYS A 54 -5.04 10.95 8.82
CA LYS A 54 -6.39 10.98 8.20
C LYS A 54 -6.45 11.72 6.86
N ASN A 55 -5.67 12.78 6.69
CA ASN A 55 -5.65 13.60 5.47
C ASN A 55 -4.37 13.37 4.65
N TRP A 56 -3.86 12.13 4.63
CA TRP A 56 -2.59 11.77 4.00
C TRP A 56 -2.42 12.31 2.57
N SER A 57 -3.46 12.20 1.73
CA SER A 57 -3.42 12.70 0.35
C SER A 57 -3.20 14.21 0.29
N CYS A 58 -3.96 15.00 1.07
CA CYS A 58 -3.76 16.45 1.18
C CYS A 58 -2.41 16.81 1.81
N THR A 59 -1.90 15.97 2.71
CA THR A 59 -0.56 16.17 3.25
C THR A 59 0.45 16.07 2.13
N ILE A 60 0.42 15.00 1.34
CA ILE A 60 1.33 14.81 0.21
C ILE A 60 1.22 15.92 -0.82
N PHE A 61 0.01 16.24 -1.26
CA PHE A 61 -0.28 17.32 -2.20
C PHE A 61 -1.72 17.79 -2.06
N ASP A 62 -1.91 19.06 -1.70
CA ASP A 62 -3.23 19.68 -1.67
C ASP A 62 -3.50 20.40 -3.00
N GLU A 63 -4.40 19.84 -3.81
CA GLU A 63 -4.79 20.37 -5.12
C GLU A 63 -5.34 21.81 -5.06
N ASN A 64 -5.97 22.21 -3.95
CA ASN A 64 -6.59 23.53 -3.84
C ASN A 64 -5.56 24.65 -3.70
N VAL A 65 -4.48 24.37 -2.97
CA VAL A 65 -3.40 25.34 -2.72
C VAL A 65 -2.13 25.04 -3.52
N LYS A 66 -2.13 23.95 -4.31
CA LYS A 66 -1.00 23.47 -5.14
C LYS A 66 0.29 23.29 -4.36
N LEU A 67 0.17 22.95 -3.08
CA LEU A 67 1.28 22.81 -2.14
C LEU A 67 1.04 21.59 -1.22
N PRO A 68 2.11 20.93 -0.76
CA PRO A 68 2.02 19.96 0.31
C PRO A 68 1.64 20.64 1.63
N ARG A 69 0.96 19.90 2.52
CA ARG A 69 0.88 20.28 3.93
C ARG A 69 2.07 19.69 4.70
N SER A 70 2.49 20.38 5.75
CA SER A 70 3.55 19.89 6.64
C SER A 70 3.00 18.82 7.57
N VAL A 71 3.83 17.81 7.82
CA VAL A 71 3.66 16.92 8.97
C VAL A 71 3.90 17.75 10.24
N THR A 72 3.13 17.48 11.29
CA THR A 72 3.31 18.10 12.60
C THR A 72 4.12 17.20 13.54
N GLN A 73 4.70 17.79 14.58
CA GLN A 73 5.41 17.04 15.62
C GLN A 73 4.52 15.96 16.28
N GLU A 74 3.25 16.28 16.53
CA GLU A 74 2.27 15.36 17.11
C GLU A 74 2.06 14.14 16.19
N GLN A 75 1.84 14.38 14.89
CA GLN A 75 1.70 13.31 13.91
C GLN A 75 2.96 12.44 13.79
N ALA A 76 4.16 13.03 13.88
CA ALA A 76 5.41 12.28 13.87
C ALA A 76 5.56 11.37 15.10
N ASN A 77 5.14 11.85 16.28
CA ASN A 77 5.13 11.04 17.50
C ASN A 77 4.08 9.91 17.41
N GLU A 78 2.88 10.20 16.91
CA GLU A 78 1.84 9.18 16.68
C GLU A 78 2.32 8.10 15.70
N TYR A 79 2.96 8.50 14.61
CA TYR A 79 3.58 7.59 13.64
C TYR A 79 4.65 6.73 14.32
N PHE A 80 5.58 7.34 15.06
CA PHE A 80 6.64 6.63 15.77
C PHE A 80 6.09 5.56 16.72
N ASP A 81 5.09 5.91 17.53
CA ASP A 81 4.44 4.98 18.46
C ASP A 81 3.71 3.85 17.72
N LYS A 82 3.07 4.16 16.60
CA LYS A 82 2.39 3.16 15.77
C LYS A 82 3.37 2.16 15.16
N ILE A 83 4.46 2.63 14.55
CA ILE A 83 5.51 1.79 13.97
C ILE A 83 6.19 0.93 15.05
N SER A 84 6.44 1.50 16.24
CA SER A 84 6.96 0.77 17.39
C SER A 84 6.06 -0.41 17.74
N LYS A 85 4.74 -0.19 17.89
CA LYS A 85 3.77 -1.24 18.19
C LYS A 85 3.68 -2.29 17.08
N ILE A 86 3.63 -1.88 15.81
CA ILE A 86 3.60 -2.83 14.67
C ILE A 86 4.88 -3.67 14.65
N SER A 87 6.04 -3.09 14.94
CA SER A 87 7.31 -3.83 14.98
C SER A 87 7.33 -4.92 16.06
N GLN A 88 6.53 -4.76 17.12
CA GLN A 88 6.38 -5.72 18.22
C GLN A 88 5.35 -6.81 17.95
N MET A 89 4.47 -6.66 16.95
CA MET A 89 3.51 -7.70 16.56
C MET A 89 4.20 -9.01 16.18
N ASP A 90 3.61 -10.15 16.50
CA ASP A 90 4.19 -11.46 16.22
C ASP A 90 4.33 -11.74 14.72
N GLN A 91 5.20 -12.71 14.37
CA GLN A 91 5.45 -13.09 12.98
C GLN A 91 4.16 -13.55 12.27
N GLU A 92 3.23 -14.19 12.99
CA GLU A 92 1.94 -14.66 12.44
C GLU A 92 1.10 -13.51 11.84
N VAL A 93 1.22 -12.29 12.36
CA VAL A 93 0.51 -11.11 11.82
C VAL A 93 1.04 -10.75 10.43
N PHE A 94 2.36 -10.83 10.25
CA PHE A 94 2.99 -10.58 8.96
C PHE A 94 2.74 -11.73 7.98
N ASP A 95 2.69 -12.97 8.48
CA ASP A 95 2.35 -14.15 7.68
C ASP A 95 0.90 -14.06 7.14
N ASP A 96 -0.05 -13.59 7.96
CA ASP A 96 -1.43 -13.34 7.53
C ASP A 96 -1.50 -12.22 6.48
N LEU A 97 -0.82 -11.09 6.70
CA LEU A 97 -0.75 -10.00 5.72
C LEU A 97 -0.12 -10.46 4.39
N ALA A 98 0.95 -11.25 4.43
CA ALA A 98 1.55 -11.82 3.24
C ALA A 98 0.59 -12.79 2.53
N ASN A 99 -0.18 -13.58 3.27
CA ASN A 99 -1.19 -14.47 2.71
C ASN A 99 -2.34 -13.70 2.04
N GLN A 100 -2.81 -12.61 2.64
CA GLN A 100 -3.79 -11.70 2.01
C GLN A 100 -3.27 -11.19 0.65
N ILE A 101 -2.03 -10.68 0.62
CA ILE A 101 -1.40 -10.19 -0.62
C ILE A 101 -1.15 -11.34 -1.61
N LYS A 102 -0.81 -12.54 -1.14
CA LYS A 102 -0.63 -13.70 -2.02
C LYS A 102 -1.93 -14.11 -2.69
N VAL A 103 -3.04 -14.09 -1.97
CA VAL A 103 -4.38 -14.36 -2.52
C VAL A 103 -4.73 -13.32 -3.58
N LEU A 104 -4.47 -12.04 -3.33
CA LEU A 104 -4.59 -11.00 -4.36
C LEU A 104 -3.71 -11.33 -5.57
N ASP A 105 -2.45 -11.71 -5.35
CA ASP A 105 -1.45 -11.93 -6.39
C ASP A 105 -1.83 -13.04 -7.39
N ILE A 106 -2.55 -14.07 -6.95
CA ILE A 106 -2.86 -15.27 -7.74
C ILE A 106 -4.33 -15.37 -8.19
N THR A 107 -5.25 -14.63 -7.58
CA THR A 107 -6.68 -14.77 -7.88
C THR A 107 -7.02 -14.06 -9.19
N SER A 108 -7.26 -14.82 -10.25
CA SER A 108 -7.68 -14.25 -11.54
C SER A 108 -9.07 -13.64 -11.43
N LYS A 109 -9.26 -12.44 -11.98
CA LYS A 109 -10.57 -11.79 -12.03
C LYS A 109 -11.50 -12.50 -13.01
N TYR A 110 -10.95 -12.98 -14.13
CA TYR A 110 -11.64 -13.77 -15.12
C TYR A 110 -10.85 -15.02 -15.50
N HIS A 111 -11.57 -16.06 -15.93
CA HIS A 111 -10.95 -17.23 -16.51
C HIS A 111 -10.16 -16.86 -17.78
N GLY A 112 -8.87 -17.18 -17.81
CA GLY A 112 -7.98 -16.90 -18.95
C GLY A 112 -7.34 -15.51 -18.97
N ASP A 113 -7.37 -14.77 -17.85
CA ASP A 113 -6.61 -13.51 -17.72
C ASP A 113 -5.13 -13.72 -18.07
N VAL A 114 -4.62 -12.89 -18.99
CA VAL A 114 -3.22 -12.95 -19.45
C VAL A 114 -2.25 -12.62 -18.32
N THR A 115 -2.62 -11.67 -17.45
CA THR A 115 -1.89 -11.34 -16.22
C THR A 115 -2.84 -11.52 -15.04
N PRO A 116 -2.95 -12.74 -14.47
CA PRO A 116 -3.88 -13.01 -13.38
C PRO A 116 -3.48 -12.29 -12.09
N GLY A 117 -4.48 -11.97 -11.27
CA GLY A 117 -4.27 -11.37 -9.95
C GLY A 117 -4.55 -9.88 -9.88
N PHE A 118 -4.32 -9.36 -8.69
CA PHE A 118 -4.51 -7.99 -8.27
C PHE A 118 -3.22 -7.44 -7.66
N LYS A 119 -3.01 -6.14 -7.80
CA LYS A 119 -1.94 -5.41 -7.12
C LYS A 119 -2.53 -4.68 -5.93
N THR A 120 -1.94 -4.90 -4.75
CA THR A 120 -2.25 -4.07 -3.59
C THR A 120 -1.83 -2.63 -3.88
N ASP A 121 -2.67 -1.66 -3.53
CA ASP A 121 -2.26 -0.27 -3.58
C ASP A 121 -1.44 0.07 -2.32
N SER A 122 -0.14 -0.19 -2.40
CA SER A 122 0.85 0.08 -1.36
C SER A 122 1.36 1.53 -1.37
N VAL A 123 0.89 2.37 -2.30
CA VAL A 123 1.27 3.79 -2.38
C VAL A 123 0.57 4.57 -1.26
N ASN A 124 -0.72 4.33 -1.06
CA ASN A 124 -1.48 4.92 0.02
C ASN A 124 -1.42 4.02 1.29
N PRO A 125 -0.69 4.43 2.34
CA PRO A 125 -0.56 3.65 3.57
C PRO A 125 -1.92 3.45 4.28
N ASN A 126 -2.90 4.32 4.06
CA ASN A 126 -4.24 4.17 4.66
C ASN A 126 -5.06 3.02 4.05
N ASN A 127 -4.55 2.37 2.98
CA ASN A 127 -5.10 1.11 2.47
C ASN A 127 -4.70 -0.10 3.34
N LEU A 128 -3.86 0.12 4.36
CA LEU A 128 -3.64 -0.79 5.47
C LEU A 128 -4.46 -0.33 6.68
N LEU A 129 -5.32 -1.20 7.18
CA LEU A 129 -5.97 -1.06 8.48
C LEU A 129 -5.18 -1.81 9.56
N VAL A 130 -5.01 -1.15 10.70
CA VAL A 130 -4.29 -1.67 11.86
C VAL A 130 -5.26 -1.84 13.01
N ASP A 131 -5.45 -3.07 13.46
CA ASP A 131 -6.29 -3.43 14.61
C ASP A 131 -5.37 -3.94 15.74
N PHE A 132 -4.96 -3.03 16.61
CA PHE A 132 -4.09 -3.36 17.74
C PHE A 132 -4.79 -4.22 18.79
N GLU A 133 -6.11 -4.09 18.95
CA GLU A 133 -6.87 -4.88 19.93
C GLU A 133 -6.92 -6.35 19.55
N LYS A 134 -7.04 -6.64 18.24
CA LYS A 134 -7.07 -8.01 17.72
C LYS A 134 -5.71 -8.49 17.21
N ASN A 135 -4.68 -7.66 17.27
CA ASN A 135 -3.35 -7.92 16.72
C ASN A 135 -3.40 -8.31 15.23
N LYS A 136 -4.03 -7.47 14.40
CA LYS A 136 -4.25 -7.73 12.96
C LYS A 136 -3.89 -6.56 12.07
N LEU A 137 -3.50 -6.91 10.85
CA LEU A 137 -3.26 -6.00 9.73
C LEU A 137 -4.17 -6.42 8.57
N GLY A 138 -4.82 -5.47 7.89
CA GLY A 138 -5.76 -5.78 6.81
C GLY A 138 -5.64 -4.84 5.62
N ILE A 139 -5.59 -5.38 4.41
CA ILE A 139 -5.60 -4.60 3.17
C ILE A 139 -7.04 -4.32 2.73
N ILE A 140 -7.33 -3.10 2.28
CA ILE A 140 -8.68 -2.69 1.84
C ILE A 140 -8.75 -2.10 0.42
N ASP A 141 -7.63 -2.00 -0.30
CA ASP A 141 -7.63 -1.48 -1.68
C ASP A 141 -6.61 -2.16 -2.59
N TYR A 142 -7.06 -2.49 -3.81
CA TYR A 142 -6.32 -3.23 -4.82
C TYR A 142 -7.01 -3.12 -6.18
N PHE A 143 -6.22 -3.26 -7.24
CA PHE A 143 -6.70 -3.18 -8.62
C PHE A 143 -6.21 -4.37 -9.45
N ALA A 144 -7.00 -4.76 -10.45
CA ALA A 144 -6.64 -5.87 -11.32
C ALA A 144 -5.33 -5.59 -12.07
N LYS A 145 -4.45 -6.59 -12.15
CA LYS A 145 -3.20 -6.43 -12.89
C LYS A 145 -3.50 -6.35 -14.39
N ASP A 146 -2.92 -5.37 -15.06
CA ASP A 146 -2.90 -5.28 -16.53
C ASP A 146 -1.51 -5.60 -17.13
N ASN A 147 -0.49 -5.80 -16.28
CA ASN A 147 0.91 -5.90 -16.66
C ASN A 147 1.71 -6.63 -15.56
N ALA A 148 2.74 -7.38 -15.95
CA ALA A 148 3.72 -8.02 -15.07
C ALA A 148 4.38 -7.06 -14.05
N LEU A 149 4.52 -5.76 -14.36
CA LEU A 149 5.02 -4.73 -13.45
C LEU A 149 4.14 -4.52 -12.20
N TYR A 150 2.92 -5.06 -12.20
CA TYR A 150 1.98 -5.02 -11.08
C TYR A 150 2.03 -6.29 -10.22
N GLN A 151 3.14 -7.01 -10.23
CA GLN A 151 3.39 -8.09 -9.29
C GLN A 151 3.53 -7.55 -7.85
N ASN A 152 3.05 -8.33 -6.87
CA ASN A 152 3.26 -8.00 -5.46
C ASN A 152 4.60 -8.56 -4.95
N SER A 153 5.17 -7.87 -3.97
CA SER A 153 6.41 -8.23 -3.32
C SER A 153 6.32 -7.94 -1.83
N TYR A 154 7.26 -8.47 -1.05
CA TYR A 154 7.34 -8.17 0.37
C TYR A 154 7.53 -6.66 0.65
N MET A 155 8.17 -5.92 -0.28
CA MET A 155 8.34 -4.48 -0.15
C MET A 155 7.02 -3.73 -0.23
N ASP A 156 5.95 -4.30 -0.80
CA ASP A 156 4.62 -3.68 -0.74
C ASP A 156 4.06 -3.67 0.69
N MET A 157 4.36 -4.71 1.48
CA MET A 157 4.03 -4.77 2.90
C MET A 157 4.82 -3.71 3.67
N VAL A 158 6.13 -3.62 3.41
CA VAL A 158 7.00 -2.66 4.09
C VAL A 158 6.59 -1.24 3.76
N ALA A 159 6.34 -0.94 2.47
CA ALA A 159 5.98 0.39 1.99
C ALA A 159 4.66 0.90 2.59
N VAL A 160 3.63 0.04 2.63
CA VAL A 160 2.31 0.43 3.16
C VAL A 160 2.34 0.58 4.68
N ILE A 161 3.14 -0.24 5.40
CA ILE A 161 3.33 -0.09 6.85
C ILE A 161 4.16 1.16 7.16
N SER A 162 5.25 1.40 6.43
CA SER A 162 6.20 2.46 6.76
C SER A 162 5.72 3.86 6.39
N ASP A 163 4.66 3.99 5.60
CA ASP A 163 4.30 5.25 4.92
C ASP A 163 5.54 5.87 4.26
N PHE A 164 6.11 5.15 3.30
CA PHE A 164 7.38 5.54 2.68
C PHE A 164 7.35 6.94 2.05
N THR A 165 6.15 7.44 1.71
CA THR A 165 5.97 8.74 1.06
C THR A 165 6.22 9.89 2.04
N LEU A 166 5.77 9.76 3.29
CA LEU A 166 5.93 10.77 4.34
C LEU A 166 6.98 10.41 5.41
N TYR A 167 7.58 9.22 5.33
CA TYR A 167 8.61 8.75 6.26
C TYR A 167 9.71 9.81 6.57
N PRO A 168 10.31 10.48 5.56
CA PRO A 168 11.35 11.47 5.84
C PRO A 168 10.86 12.65 6.67
N GLU A 169 9.64 13.13 6.41
CA GLU A 169 9.03 14.20 7.18
C GLU A 169 8.73 13.78 8.63
N TYR A 170 8.28 12.54 8.85
CA TYR A 170 8.17 12.01 10.22
C TYR A 170 9.54 11.97 10.90
N TYR A 171 10.55 11.44 10.19
CA TYR A 171 11.91 11.29 10.70
C TYR A 171 12.53 12.63 11.13
N ASP A 172 12.37 13.68 10.33
CA ASP A 172 12.95 15.01 10.58
C ASP A 172 12.38 15.69 11.85
N HIS A 173 11.15 15.32 12.25
CA HIS A 173 10.54 15.79 13.49
C HIS A 173 10.99 15.01 14.73
N LEU A 174 11.59 13.84 14.57
CA LEU A 174 12.02 13.01 15.71
C LEU A 174 13.39 13.45 16.23
N ASN A 175 13.62 13.29 17.53
CA ASN A 175 14.96 13.47 18.09
C ASN A 175 15.90 12.32 17.69
N THR A 176 17.21 12.50 17.86
CA THR A 176 18.24 11.53 17.47
C THR A 176 18.02 10.12 18.02
N GLU A 177 17.51 9.97 19.25
CA GLU A 177 17.27 8.66 19.85
C GLU A 177 16.01 7.99 19.28
N GLN A 178 14.95 8.76 19.04
CA GLN A 178 13.75 8.28 18.35
C GLN A 178 14.07 7.88 16.90
N GLN A 179 14.88 8.65 16.18
CA GLN A 179 15.33 8.34 14.82
C GLN A 179 16.06 6.99 14.74
N LYS A 180 17.01 6.73 15.66
CA LYS A 180 17.71 5.44 15.74
C LYS A 180 16.74 4.27 15.97
N LYS A 181 15.81 4.44 16.91
CA LYS A 181 14.79 3.42 17.22
C LYS A 181 13.85 3.18 16.05
N LEU A 182 13.42 4.23 15.36
CA LEU A 182 12.55 4.13 14.19
C LEU A 182 13.19 3.25 13.10
N ILE A 183 14.48 3.47 12.80
CA ILE A 183 15.21 2.65 11.83
C ILE A 183 15.25 1.18 12.29
N GLN A 184 15.45 0.90 13.58
CA GLN A 184 15.43 -0.47 14.12
C GLN A 184 14.05 -1.12 13.99
N TYR A 185 12.98 -0.37 14.26
CA TYR A 185 11.60 -0.85 14.10
C TYR A 185 11.29 -1.18 12.63
N LEU A 186 11.66 -0.30 11.70
CA LEU A 186 11.47 -0.52 10.27
C LEU A 186 12.27 -1.74 9.77
N LYS A 187 13.48 -1.96 10.25
CA LYS A 187 14.26 -3.18 9.96
C LYS A 187 13.61 -4.45 10.51
N THR A 188 12.97 -4.37 11.67
CA THR A 188 12.24 -5.50 12.24
C THR A 188 11.02 -5.84 11.39
N ILE A 189 10.26 -4.82 10.95
CA ILE A 189 9.12 -4.95 10.04
C ILE A 189 9.57 -5.53 8.70
N GLU A 190 10.66 -5.03 8.12
CA GLU A 190 11.23 -5.52 6.86
C GLU A 190 11.58 -6.99 6.94
N ASN A 191 12.30 -7.41 7.98
CA ASN A 191 12.68 -8.80 8.19
C ASN A 191 11.46 -9.73 8.36
N LYS A 192 10.45 -9.30 9.13
CA LYS A 192 9.22 -10.08 9.33
C LYS A 192 8.43 -10.20 8.03
N SER A 193 8.36 -9.12 7.26
CA SER A 193 7.69 -9.07 5.95
C SER A 193 8.41 -9.96 4.93
N PHE A 194 9.75 -9.94 4.91
CA PHE A 194 10.57 -10.80 4.06
C PHE A 194 10.34 -12.29 4.37
N LYS A 195 10.38 -12.67 5.66
CA LYS A 195 10.14 -14.06 6.09
C LYS A 195 8.73 -14.52 5.72
N ALA A 196 7.73 -13.69 5.96
CA ALA A 196 6.34 -13.96 5.62
C ALA A 196 6.14 -14.13 4.11
N ALA A 197 6.68 -13.22 3.30
CA ALA A 197 6.63 -13.30 1.84
C ALA A 197 7.30 -14.56 1.30
N LYS A 198 8.48 -14.91 1.83
CA LYS A 198 9.18 -16.15 1.47
C LYS A 198 8.35 -17.38 1.82
N LYS A 199 7.66 -17.39 2.97
CA LYS A 199 6.81 -18.49 3.42
C LYS A 199 5.63 -18.74 2.48
N VAL A 200 4.98 -17.68 1.98
CA VAL A 200 3.80 -17.79 1.10
C VAL A 200 4.12 -17.77 -0.40
N GLY A 201 5.39 -17.60 -0.77
CA GLY A 201 5.84 -17.53 -2.16
C GLY A 201 5.47 -16.22 -2.87
N LEU A 202 5.54 -15.09 -2.16
CA LEU A 202 5.58 -13.75 -2.76
C LEU A 202 7.00 -13.39 -3.19
N SER A 203 7.14 -12.43 -4.11
CA SER A 203 8.47 -11.97 -4.54
C SER A 203 9.25 -11.35 -3.37
N THR A 204 10.49 -11.78 -3.20
CA THR A 204 11.47 -11.19 -2.28
C THR A 204 12.44 -10.23 -2.99
N ASP A 205 12.25 -9.99 -4.30
CA ASP A 205 13.06 -9.04 -5.05
C ASP A 205 12.54 -7.61 -4.84
N LYS A 206 13.37 -6.77 -4.21
CA LYS A 206 13.08 -5.35 -3.94
C LYS A 206 12.81 -4.56 -5.23
N ASN A 207 13.35 -4.98 -6.37
CA ASN A 207 13.16 -4.30 -7.65
C ASN A 207 11.74 -4.41 -8.18
N VAL A 208 10.97 -5.43 -7.78
CA VAL A 208 9.55 -5.55 -8.15
C VAL A 208 8.77 -4.32 -7.68
N PHE A 209 8.96 -3.91 -6.42
CA PHE A 209 8.36 -2.71 -5.87
C PHE A 209 8.87 -1.44 -6.55
N LEU A 210 10.18 -1.29 -6.74
CA LEU A 210 10.74 -0.09 -7.39
C LEU A 210 10.22 0.09 -8.82
N ASN A 211 10.12 -1.00 -9.58
CA ASN A 211 9.57 -0.97 -10.94
C ASN A 211 8.09 -0.57 -10.96
N PHE A 212 7.31 -1.06 -9.99
CA PHE A 212 5.93 -0.63 -9.80
C PHE A 212 5.84 0.88 -9.52
N ILE A 213 6.61 1.37 -8.56
CA ILE A 213 6.59 2.79 -8.17
C ILE A 213 7.06 3.69 -9.32
N ASN A 214 8.11 3.31 -10.05
CA ASN A 214 8.56 4.06 -11.22
C ASN A 214 7.46 4.17 -12.29
N LYS A 215 6.68 3.09 -12.50
CA LYS A 215 5.52 3.13 -13.38
C LYS A 215 4.44 4.06 -12.83
N MET A 216 4.11 3.97 -11.54
CA MET A 216 3.11 4.84 -10.91
C MET A 216 3.49 6.32 -11.00
N ASN A 217 4.74 6.67 -10.69
CA ASN A 217 5.25 8.04 -10.74
C ASN A 217 5.14 8.65 -12.15
N LYS A 218 5.27 7.83 -13.20
CA LYS A 218 5.09 8.28 -14.59
C LYS A 218 3.65 8.71 -14.90
N TYR A 219 2.66 8.05 -14.30
CA TYR A 219 1.23 8.33 -14.56
C TYR A 219 0.62 9.29 -13.56
N PHE A 220 1.08 9.26 -12.32
CA PHE A 220 0.60 10.07 -11.20
C PHE A 220 1.79 10.70 -10.46
N PRO A 221 2.52 11.62 -11.11
CA PRO A 221 3.64 12.28 -10.47
C PRO A 221 3.14 13.19 -9.33
N ILE A 222 3.85 13.19 -8.20
CA ILE A 222 3.72 14.27 -7.23
C ILE A 222 4.65 15.38 -7.70
N PRO A 223 4.14 16.59 -8.01
CA PRO A 223 4.99 17.68 -8.44
C PRO A 223 5.98 18.05 -7.32
N SER A 224 7.25 18.21 -7.67
CA SER A 224 8.25 18.76 -6.75
C SER A 224 7.83 20.17 -6.34
N VAL A 225 7.85 20.45 -5.04
CA VAL A 225 7.51 21.78 -4.52
C VAL A 225 8.71 22.39 -3.83
N LYS A 226 9.12 23.59 -4.26
CA LYS A 226 10.17 24.36 -3.59
C LYS A 226 9.70 24.79 -2.21
N LYS A 227 10.44 24.39 -1.17
CA LYS A 227 10.27 24.83 0.22
C LYS A 227 10.87 26.22 0.43
N SER A 228 11.96 26.51 -0.29
CA SER A 228 12.62 27.82 -0.36
C SER A 228 13.41 27.96 -1.68
N GLU A 229 14.11 29.07 -1.88
CA GLU A 229 15.04 29.24 -3.01
C GLU A 229 16.18 28.20 -3.02
N THR A 230 16.44 27.54 -1.88
CA THR A 230 17.55 26.60 -1.68
C THR A 230 17.10 25.18 -1.32
N GLU A 231 15.81 24.93 -1.08
CA GLU A 231 15.28 23.63 -0.66
C GLU A 231 14.07 23.21 -1.51
N GLU A 232 14.05 21.96 -1.98
CA GLU A 232 12.91 21.33 -2.66
C GLU A 232 12.34 20.19 -1.81
N TYR A 233 11.03 20.17 -1.59
CA TYR A 233 10.33 18.96 -1.14
C TYR A 233 10.30 17.97 -2.30
N ILE A 234 11.24 17.04 -2.29
CA ILE A 234 11.22 15.89 -3.19
C ILE A 234 10.33 14.81 -2.57
N ARG A 235 9.01 14.92 -2.78
CA ARG A 235 8.03 13.89 -2.43
C ARG A 235 7.74 12.91 -3.58
N SER A 236 8.56 12.95 -4.62
CA SER A 236 8.46 12.03 -5.75
C SER A 236 8.50 10.58 -5.27
N TYR A 237 7.53 9.78 -5.69
CA TYR A 237 7.36 8.42 -5.19
C TYR A 237 8.60 7.56 -5.43
N ASP A 238 9.23 7.69 -6.59
CA ASP A 238 10.44 6.94 -6.98
C ASP A 238 11.64 7.24 -6.07
N VAL A 239 11.89 8.52 -5.77
CA VAL A 239 12.98 8.94 -4.87
C VAL A 239 12.74 8.41 -3.46
N ARG A 240 11.52 8.54 -2.95
CA ARG A 240 11.13 8.05 -1.61
C ARG A 240 11.23 6.53 -1.52
N ALA A 241 10.73 5.81 -2.53
CA ALA A 241 10.80 4.35 -2.60
C ALA A 241 12.24 3.84 -2.70
N LYS A 242 13.09 4.51 -3.49
CA LYS A 242 14.51 4.18 -3.60
C LYS A 242 15.22 4.37 -2.26
N ALA A 243 15.01 5.50 -1.59
CA ALA A 243 15.60 5.75 -0.27
C ALA A 243 15.16 4.71 0.78
N LEU A 244 13.88 4.32 0.77
CA LEU A 244 13.39 3.25 1.64
C LEU A 244 14.13 1.92 1.36
N VAL A 245 14.28 1.53 0.09
CA VAL A 245 14.98 0.30 -0.29
C VAL A 245 16.46 0.34 0.11
N GLU A 246 17.13 1.47 -0.13
CA GLU A 246 18.55 1.67 0.19
C GLU A 246 18.83 1.60 1.70
N MET A 247 17.89 2.07 2.54
CA MET A 247 17.97 1.94 4.00
C MET A 247 18.14 0.48 4.45
N PHE A 248 17.66 -0.49 3.65
CA PHE A 248 17.76 -1.92 3.91
C PHE A 248 18.86 -2.63 3.13
N ASN A 249 19.60 -1.93 2.25
CA ASN A 249 20.71 -2.51 1.48
C ASN A 249 22.08 -2.23 2.11
N ASN A 250 22.20 -1.15 2.89
CA ASN A 250 23.47 -0.73 3.48
C ASN A 250 23.78 -1.49 4.78
N GLN A 251 23.81 -2.83 4.73
CA GLN A 251 24.32 -3.72 5.79
C GLN A 251 24.92 -5.00 5.21
#